data_AF-A0A3C1IDK2-F1
#
_entry.id   AF-A0A3C1IDK2-F1
#
_cell.length_a   1.000
_cell.length_b   1.000
_cell.length_c   1.000
_cell.angle_alpha   90.00
_cell.angle_beta   90.00
_cell.angle_gamma   90.00
#
_symmetry.space_group_name_H-M   'P 1'
#
loop_
_entity.id
_entity.type
_entity.pdbx_description
1 polymer ?
#
loop_
_entity_poly.entity_id
_entity_poly.type
_entity_poly.pdbx_seq_one_letter_code
_entity_poly.pdbx_strand_id
1 'polypeptide(L)'
;HLVYSEDEGLALARRLLRDGKVERKPVVAAKVYPPRHSASEIGGIINTDAKTPYDVRELLLRLVDGGDFQVFKPDWGATLVCATARIHGMTVGVLGNNGPLLSESALKGAHFIAMCNQRGIPLLFLQNITGFMVGLEAERGGIAKNSAKMVYAMAT
;
A
#
# COMPACT_ATOMS: atom_id res chain seq x y z
N HIS A 1 -14.05 -8.95 -35.24
CA HIS A 1 -14.23 -10.34 -35.67
C HIS A 1 -15.64 -10.79 -35.30
N LEU A 2 -16.38 -11.38 -36.22
CA LEU A 2 -17.70 -11.97 -35.94
C LEU A 2 -17.52 -13.46 -35.65
N VAL A 3 -18.20 -13.96 -34.62
CA VAL A 3 -18.22 -15.37 -34.21
C VAL A 3 -19.66 -15.77 -33.92
N TYR A 4 -19.98 -17.06 -34.00
CA TYR A 4 -21.36 -17.56 -33.94
C TYR A 4 -21.69 -18.28 -32.62
N SER A 5 -20.71 -18.44 -31.73
CA SER A 5 -20.89 -18.97 -30.38
C SER A 5 -19.92 -18.33 -29.38
N GLU A 6 -20.22 -18.45 -28.09
CA GLU A 6 -19.32 -17.98 -27.02
C GLU A 6 -17.99 -18.72 -27.01
N ASP A 7 -17.99 -20.03 -27.27
CA ASP A 7 -16.76 -20.85 -27.33
C ASP A 7 -15.83 -20.38 -28.44
N GLU A 8 -16.38 -20.05 -29.62
CA GLU A 8 -15.63 -19.45 -30.73
C GLU A 8 -15.07 -18.07 -30.35
N GLY A 9 -15.88 -17.26 -29.65
CA GLY A 9 -15.45 -15.95 -29.14
C GLY A 9 -14.26 -16.05 -28.18
N LEU A 10 -14.32 -16.95 -27.21
CA LEU A 10 -13.24 -17.19 -26.24
C LEU A 10 -11.99 -17.75 -26.92
N ALA A 11 -12.15 -18.67 -27.86
CA ALA A 11 -11.04 -19.23 -28.63
C ALA A 11 -10.31 -18.15 -29.45
N LEU A 12 -11.09 -17.27 -30.09
CA LEU A 12 -10.54 -16.16 -30.85
C LEU A 12 -9.86 -15.11 -29.96
N ALA A 13 -10.45 -14.76 -28.82
CA ALA A 13 -9.85 -13.83 -27.86
C ALA A 13 -8.48 -14.32 -27.35
N ARG A 14 -8.36 -15.61 -27.01
CA ARG A 14 -7.08 -16.22 -26.61
C ARG A 14 -6.04 -16.17 -27.72
N ARG A 15 -6.45 -16.33 -28.97
CA ARG A 15 -5.56 -16.22 -30.14
C ARG A 15 -5.02 -14.80 -30.29
N LEU A 16 -5.91 -13.80 -30.26
CA LEU A 16 -5.52 -12.39 -30.37
C LEU A 16 -4.57 -11.95 -29.24
N LEU A 17 -4.82 -12.38 -28.00
CA LEU A 17 -3.93 -12.09 -26.87
C LEU A 17 -2.54 -12.71 -27.02
N ARG A 18 -2.46 -13.95 -27.51
CA ARG A 18 -1.18 -14.61 -27.79
C ARG A 18 -0.40 -13.87 -28.86
N ASP A 19 -1.07 -13.45 -29.93
CA ASP A 19 -0.43 -12.84 -31.08
C ASP A 19 -0.05 -11.36 -30.82
N GLY A 20 -0.68 -10.74 -29.82
CA GLY A 20 -0.51 -9.34 -29.44
C GLY A 20 0.85 -8.94 -28.81
N LYS A 21 1.84 -9.84 -28.77
CA LYS A 21 3.22 -9.58 -28.28
C LYS A 21 3.28 -8.70 -27.02
N VAL A 22 2.56 -9.09 -25.97
CA VAL A 22 2.61 -8.38 -24.68
C VAL A 22 3.95 -8.66 -24.00
N GLU A 23 4.90 -7.74 -24.13
CA GLU A 23 6.15 -7.79 -23.38
C GLU A 23 5.89 -7.48 -21.91
N ARG A 24 6.12 -8.46 -21.04
CA ARG A 24 6.17 -8.24 -19.59
C ARG A 24 7.58 -7.80 -19.22
N LYS A 25 7.71 -6.65 -18.56
CA LYS A 25 8.98 -6.28 -17.95
C LYS A 25 9.37 -7.36 -16.93
N PRO A 26 10.58 -7.93 -17.00
CA PRO A 26 11.03 -8.89 -16.02
C PRO A 26 11.13 -8.19 -14.67
N VAL A 27 10.35 -8.65 -13.70
CA VAL A 27 10.47 -8.20 -12.32
C VAL A 27 11.57 -9.02 -11.67
N VAL A 28 12.64 -8.37 -11.21
CA VAL A 28 13.69 -9.02 -10.42
C VAL A 28 13.09 -9.34 -9.05
N ALA A 29 12.51 -10.53 -8.93
CA ALA A 29 11.94 -11.03 -7.69
C ALA A 29 13.03 -11.70 -6.86
N ALA A 30 13.16 -11.30 -5.59
CA ALA A 30 13.93 -12.05 -4.63
C ALA A 30 13.26 -13.40 -4.33
N LYS A 31 13.93 -14.26 -3.56
CA LYS A 31 13.33 -15.50 -3.05
C LYS A 31 12.04 -15.18 -2.28
N VAL A 32 10.97 -15.89 -2.62
CA VAL A 32 9.65 -15.75 -2.01
C VAL A 32 9.59 -16.56 -0.72
N TYR A 33 9.03 -15.96 0.32
CA TYR A 33 8.70 -16.64 1.57
C TYR A 33 7.20 -16.47 1.84
N PRO A 34 6.51 -17.48 2.39
CA PRO A 34 5.15 -17.29 2.86
C PRO A 34 5.12 -16.21 3.95
N PRO A 35 4.00 -15.48 4.12
CA PRO A 35 3.82 -14.60 5.27
C PRO A 35 3.98 -15.34 6.60
N ARG A 36 4.32 -14.61 7.66
CA ARG A 36 4.59 -15.19 8.98
C ARG A 36 3.34 -15.79 9.63
N HIS A 37 2.17 -15.21 9.34
CA HIS A 37 0.88 -15.65 9.86
C HIS A 37 -0.10 -15.91 8.73
N SER A 38 -1.12 -16.72 9.00
CA SER A 38 -2.12 -17.07 7.97
C SER A 38 -2.99 -15.87 7.62
N ALA A 39 -3.29 -15.70 6.33
CA ALA A 39 -4.26 -14.72 5.86
C ALA A 39 -5.67 -14.96 6.43
N SER A 40 -6.01 -16.20 6.81
CA SER A 40 -7.30 -16.51 7.45
C SER A 40 -7.50 -15.82 8.80
N GLU A 41 -6.42 -15.40 9.46
CA GLU A 41 -6.47 -14.70 10.76
C GLU A 41 -6.80 -13.21 10.62
N ILE A 42 -6.80 -12.65 9.40
CA ILE A 42 -7.09 -11.23 9.16
C ILE A 42 -8.47 -10.83 9.73
N GLY A 43 -9.46 -11.73 9.62
CA GLY A 43 -10.80 -11.48 10.16
C GLY A 43 -10.83 -11.32 11.69
N GLY A 44 -9.82 -11.82 12.41
CA GLY A 44 -9.70 -11.64 13.86
C GLY A 44 -8.95 -10.36 14.27
N ILE A 45 -8.31 -9.66 13.32
CA ILE A 45 -7.58 -8.41 13.56
C ILE A 45 -8.47 -7.21 13.28
N ILE A 46 -9.22 -7.27 12.19
CA ILE A 46 -10.11 -6.18 11.78
C ILE A 46 -11.35 -6.24 12.65
N ASN A 47 -11.53 -5.23 13.50
CA ASN A 47 -12.71 -5.11 14.32
C ASN A 47 -13.95 -4.82 13.47
N THR A 48 -15.08 -5.41 13.86
CA THR A 48 -16.39 -5.11 13.26
C THR A 48 -16.84 -3.68 13.59
N ASP A 49 -16.39 -3.13 14.72
CA ASP A 49 -16.53 -1.71 15.01
C ASP A 49 -15.36 -0.93 14.40
N ALA A 50 -15.63 -0.14 13.36
CA ALA A 50 -14.65 0.69 12.67
C ALA A 50 -14.01 1.77 13.56
N LYS A 51 -14.57 2.07 14.74
CA LYS A 51 -13.96 2.98 15.71
C LYS A 51 -12.89 2.32 16.56
N THR A 52 -12.87 0.99 16.62
CA THR A 52 -11.88 0.26 17.42
C THR A 52 -10.57 0.19 16.63
N PRO A 53 -9.49 0.83 17.13
CA PRO A 53 -8.22 0.83 16.44
C PRO A 53 -7.62 -0.58 16.43
N TYR A 54 -6.88 -0.88 15.38
CA TYR A 54 -6.00 -2.04 15.31
C TYR A 54 -4.63 -1.58 14.80
N ASP A 55 -3.64 -2.43 15.00
CA ASP A 55 -2.30 -2.17 14.51
C ASP A 55 -2.13 -2.73 13.09
N VAL A 56 -1.92 -1.86 12.10
CA VAL A 56 -1.69 -2.25 10.70
C VAL A 56 -0.45 -3.14 10.54
N ARG A 57 0.47 -3.15 11.50
CA ARG A 57 1.62 -4.08 11.51
C ARG A 57 1.17 -5.54 11.63
N GLU A 58 0.06 -5.81 12.32
CA GLU A 58 -0.52 -7.17 12.37
C GLU A 58 -1.06 -7.62 11.01
N LEU A 59 -1.58 -6.68 10.23
CA LEU A 59 -1.99 -6.96 8.85
C LEU A 59 -0.75 -7.23 7.97
N LEU A 60 0.32 -6.45 8.12
CA LEU A 60 1.56 -6.66 7.37
C LEU A 60 2.15 -8.06 7.55
N LEU A 61 2.16 -8.60 8.78
CA LEU A 61 2.68 -9.95 9.06
C LEU A 61 1.98 -11.08 8.27
N ARG A 62 0.78 -10.79 7.72
CA ARG A 62 -0.07 -11.72 6.94
C ARG A 62 -0.06 -11.42 5.45
N LEU A 63 0.55 -10.32 5.04
CA LEU A 63 0.59 -9.87 3.64
C LEU A 63 1.99 -9.97 3.02
N VAL A 64 3.04 -9.70 3.80
CA VAL A 64 4.40 -9.58 3.28
C VAL A 64 5.19 -10.87 3.46
N ASP A 65 6.10 -11.14 2.54
CA ASP A 65 6.96 -12.32 2.55
C ASP A 65 7.74 -12.42 3.87
N GLY A 66 7.66 -13.57 4.54
CA GLY A 66 8.34 -13.82 5.83
C GLY A 66 7.82 -13.00 7.02
N GLY A 67 6.83 -12.13 6.81
CA GLY A 67 6.45 -11.11 7.78
C GLY A 67 7.56 -10.07 8.01
N ASP A 68 8.49 -9.91 7.07
CA ASP A 68 9.64 -9.02 7.21
C ASP A 68 9.38 -7.67 6.53
N PHE A 69 9.44 -6.62 7.33
CA PHE A 69 9.30 -5.24 6.85
C PHE A 69 10.21 -4.31 7.65
N GLN A 70 10.73 -3.28 6.99
CA GLN A 70 11.57 -2.26 7.60
C GLN A 70 10.76 -0.97 7.75
N VAL A 71 10.48 -0.59 9.00
CA VAL A 71 9.71 0.63 9.28
C VAL A 71 10.57 1.87 9.05
N PHE A 72 10.05 2.78 8.24
CA PHE A 72 10.61 4.10 8.01
C PHE A 72 10.17 5.06 9.12
N LYS A 73 11.14 5.69 9.81
CA LYS A 73 10.90 6.62 10.92
C LYS A 73 9.90 6.06 11.96
N PRO A 74 10.25 4.98 12.70
CA PRO A 74 9.33 4.35 13.65
C PRO A 74 8.86 5.31 14.75
N ASP A 75 9.73 6.21 15.21
CA ASP A 75 9.45 7.12 16.34
C ASP A 75 8.85 8.48 15.93
N TRP A 76 8.35 8.61 14.69
CA TRP A 76 7.78 9.85 14.19
C TRP A 76 6.52 9.62 13.36
N GLY A 77 5.50 10.47 13.52
CA GLY A 77 4.23 10.32 12.81
C GLY A 77 3.58 8.95 13.01
N ALA A 78 3.39 8.53 14.26
CA ALA A 78 2.99 7.17 14.64
C ALA A 78 1.61 6.73 14.08
N THR A 79 0.74 7.68 13.71
CA THR A 79 -0.56 7.36 13.10
C THR A 79 -0.47 6.90 11.65
N LEU A 80 0.72 6.99 11.03
CA LEU A 80 1.01 6.44 9.71
C LEU A 80 2.25 5.55 9.77
N VAL A 81 2.06 4.26 9.60
CA VAL A 81 3.14 3.29 9.38
C VAL A 81 3.59 3.41 7.94
N CYS A 82 4.88 3.65 7.73
CA CYS A 82 5.54 3.59 6.43
C CYS A 82 6.60 2.52 6.52
N ALA A 83 6.63 1.56 5.60
CA ALA A 83 7.61 0.48 5.65
C ALA A 83 7.95 -0.04 4.26
N THR A 84 9.18 -0.47 4.04
CA THR A 84 9.54 -1.27 2.87
C THR A 84 9.43 -2.75 3.21
N ALA A 85 8.82 -3.53 2.33
CA ALA A 85 8.63 -4.96 2.51
C ALA A 85 8.74 -5.69 1.16
N ARG A 86 8.47 -7.00 1.14
CA ARG A 86 8.37 -7.78 -0.09
C ARG A 86 7.03 -8.50 -0.18
N ILE A 87 6.46 -8.57 -1.37
CA ILE A 87 5.28 -9.39 -1.68
C ILE A 87 5.61 -10.19 -2.94
N HIS A 88 5.61 -11.51 -2.82
CA HIS A 88 6.02 -12.43 -3.89
C HIS A 88 7.39 -12.04 -4.50
N GLY A 89 8.35 -11.72 -3.64
CA GLY A 89 9.73 -11.35 -4.00
C GLY A 89 9.89 -9.91 -4.52
N MET A 90 8.79 -9.21 -4.81
CA MET A 90 8.79 -7.84 -5.31
C MET A 90 8.91 -6.84 -4.16
N THR A 91 9.82 -5.88 -4.26
CA THR A 91 9.93 -4.83 -3.22
C THR A 91 8.74 -3.89 -3.31
N VAL A 92 8.10 -3.62 -2.18
CA VAL A 92 6.95 -2.72 -2.07
C VAL A 92 7.17 -1.70 -0.96
N GLY A 93 6.71 -0.48 -1.16
CA GLY A 93 6.58 0.54 -0.11
C GLY A 93 5.16 0.54 0.42
N VAL A 94 4.96 0.25 1.70
CA VAL A 94 3.65 0.19 2.32
C VAL A 94 3.40 1.44 3.16
N LEU A 95 2.23 2.05 2.99
CA LEU A 95 1.69 3.11 3.85
C LEU A 95 0.40 2.60 4.50
N GLY A 96 0.38 2.49 5.82
CA GLY A 96 -0.76 1.97 6.59
C GLY A 96 -1.19 2.90 7.72
N ASN A 97 -2.49 3.12 7.86
CA ASN A 97 -3.02 4.02 8.88
C ASN A 97 -3.30 3.28 10.20
N ASN A 98 -2.77 3.82 11.30
CA ASN A 98 -3.10 3.44 12.69
C ASN A 98 -3.97 4.50 13.38
N GLY A 99 -4.52 5.46 12.63
CA GLY A 99 -5.31 6.56 13.16
C GLY A 99 -5.44 7.73 12.19
N PRO A 100 -5.95 8.89 12.66
CA PRO A 100 -6.08 10.09 11.83
C PRO A 100 -4.70 10.62 11.40
N LEU A 101 -4.65 11.28 10.24
CA LEU A 101 -3.40 11.89 9.78
C LEU A 101 -3.10 13.17 10.55
N LEU A 102 -1.94 13.18 11.20
CA LEU A 102 -1.34 14.33 11.84
C LEU A 102 -0.37 15.03 10.88
N SER A 103 0.09 16.21 11.26
CA SER A 103 1.00 17.04 10.45
C SER A 103 2.31 16.31 10.16
N GLU A 104 2.84 15.65 11.20
CA GLU A 104 4.05 14.82 11.18
C GLU A 104 3.85 13.58 10.32
N SER A 105 2.70 12.91 10.47
CA SER A 105 2.35 11.73 9.68
C SER A 105 2.25 12.05 8.19
N ALA A 106 1.69 13.21 7.82
CA ALA A 106 1.60 13.64 6.42
C ALA A 106 3.00 13.92 5.84
N LEU A 107 3.86 14.62 6.58
CA LEU A 107 5.24 14.86 6.15
C LEU A 107 6.06 13.56 6.05
N LYS A 108 5.80 12.58 6.93
CA LYS A 108 6.40 11.23 6.87
C LYS A 108 6.01 10.52 5.60
N GLY A 109 4.71 10.48 5.32
CA GLY A 109 4.16 9.89 4.11
C GLY A 109 4.76 10.53 2.85
N ALA A 110 4.77 11.86 2.78
CA ALA A 110 5.34 12.60 1.65
C ALA A 110 6.81 12.23 1.38
N HIS A 111 7.66 12.20 2.43
CA HIS A 111 9.06 11.81 2.28
C HIS A 111 9.20 10.34 1.86
N PHE A 112 8.43 9.44 2.48
CA PHE A 112 8.49 8.02 2.14
C PHE A 112 8.08 7.74 0.69
N ILE A 113 7.02 8.40 0.21
CA ILE A 113 6.54 8.31 -1.17
C ILE A 113 7.63 8.79 -2.14
N ALA A 114 8.23 9.95 -1.88
CA ALA A 114 9.32 10.49 -2.71
C ALA A 114 10.51 9.52 -2.77
N MET A 115 10.88 8.91 -1.64
CA MET A 115 11.96 7.91 -1.57
C MET A 115 11.64 6.66 -2.39
N CYS A 116 10.39 6.18 -2.34
CA CYS A 116 9.95 5.02 -3.13
C CYS A 116 9.92 5.34 -4.63
N ASN A 117 9.39 6.51 -4.99
CA ASN A 117 9.32 6.96 -6.39
C ASN A 117 10.72 7.06 -7.01
N GLN A 118 11.68 7.67 -6.29
CA GLN A 118 13.07 7.76 -6.73
C GLN A 118 13.70 6.39 -7.04
N ARG A 119 13.26 5.32 -6.36
CA ARG A 119 13.78 3.95 -6.52
C ARG A 119 12.93 3.08 -7.43
N GLY A 120 11.84 3.60 -7.99
CA GLY A 120 10.86 2.82 -8.76
C GLY A 120 10.19 1.71 -7.94
N ILE A 121 10.04 1.92 -6.62
CA ILE A 121 9.39 0.96 -5.73
C ILE A 121 7.87 1.19 -5.78
N PRO A 122 7.05 0.19 -6.16
CA PRO A 122 5.60 0.31 -6.14
C PRO A 122 5.06 0.52 -4.72
N LEU A 123 3.97 1.29 -4.62
CA LEU A 123 3.34 1.65 -3.35
C LEU A 123 2.08 0.84 -3.09
N LEU A 124 1.90 0.39 -1.85
CA LEU A 124 0.68 -0.23 -1.33
C LEU A 124 0.10 0.65 -0.22
N PHE A 125 -1.15 1.05 -0.35
CA PHE A 125 -1.86 1.84 0.65
C PHE A 125 -2.86 0.96 1.40
N LEU A 126 -2.69 0.83 2.72
CA LEU A 126 -3.62 0.17 3.64
C LEU A 126 -4.44 1.24 4.36
N GLN A 127 -5.55 1.62 3.74
CA GLN A 127 -6.36 2.75 4.19
C GLN A 127 -7.30 2.35 5.33
N ASN A 128 -7.03 2.90 6.51
CA ASN A 128 -7.91 2.87 7.67
C ASN A 128 -7.91 4.26 8.32
N ILE A 129 -8.52 5.23 7.64
CA ILE A 129 -8.42 6.64 7.97
C ILE A 129 -9.80 7.28 8.07
N THR A 130 -10.02 8.02 9.15
CA THR A 130 -11.24 8.82 9.38
C THR A 130 -11.12 10.26 8.86
N GLY A 131 -9.88 10.72 8.62
CA GLY A 131 -9.57 12.02 8.05
C GLY A 131 -8.25 12.58 8.59
N PHE A 132 -8.09 13.89 8.44
CA PHE A 132 -7.02 14.67 9.06
C PHE A 132 -7.44 15.15 10.44
N MET A 133 -6.48 15.37 11.33
CA MET A 133 -6.75 16.02 12.61
C MET A 133 -7.25 17.45 12.40
N VAL A 134 -8.31 17.81 13.14
CA VAL A 134 -8.91 19.15 13.14
C VAL A 134 -8.69 19.83 14.48
N GLY A 135 -8.66 21.16 14.50
CA GLY A 135 -8.52 21.96 15.72
C GLY A 135 -7.53 23.11 15.55
N LEU A 136 -7.63 24.12 16.42
CA LEU A 136 -6.82 25.35 16.33
C LEU A 136 -5.32 25.05 16.35
N GLU A 137 -4.87 24.09 17.17
CA GLU A 137 -3.47 23.70 17.25
C GLU A 137 -3.00 22.97 15.99
N ALA A 138 -3.83 22.10 15.42
CA ALA A 138 -3.52 21.40 14.17
C ALA A 138 -3.41 22.37 12.99
N GLU A 139 -4.32 23.35 12.90
CA GLU A 139 -4.28 24.42 11.90
C GLU A 139 -3.02 25.29 12.06
N ARG A 140 -2.69 25.72 13.27
CA ARG A 140 -1.45 26.46 13.57
C ARG A 140 -0.19 25.64 13.27
N GLY A 141 -0.26 24.32 13.50
CA GLY A 141 0.78 23.35 13.14
C GLY A 141 0.91 23.07 11.63
N GLY A 142 0.11 23.76 10.80
CA GLY A 142 0.20 23.72 9.35
C GLY A 142 -0.32 22.41 8.74
N ILE A 143 -1.29 21.75 9.38
CA ILE A 143 -1.85 20.49 8.90
C ILE A 143 -2.29 20.57 7.43
N ALA A 144 -2.96 21.66 7.03
CA ALA A 144 -3.41 21.86 5.65
C ALA A 144 -2.25 21.91 4.64
N LYS A 145 -1.17 22.62 4.98
CA LYS A 145 0.04 22.69 4.12
C LYS A 145 0.76 21.35 4.07
N ASN A 146 0.84 20.64 5.20
CA ASN A 146 1.61 19.42 5.30
C ASN A 146 0.87 18.22 4.71
N SER A 147 -0.46 18.16 4.84
CA SER A 147 -1.31 17.19 4.14
C SER A 147 -1.22 17.37 2.62
N ALA A 148 -1.24 18.61 2.13
CA ALA A 148 -1.09 18.90 0.71
C ALA A 148 0.22 18.36 0.11
N LYS A 149 1.33 18.38 0.87
CA LYS A 149 2.61 17.76 0.41
C LYS A 149 2.49 16.26 0.20
N MET A 150 1.76 15.56 1.06
CA MET A 150 1.54 14.11 0.91
C MET A 150 0.68 13.82 -0.32
N VAL A 151 -0.42 14.56 -0.49
CA VAL A 151 -1.29 14.43 -1.66
C VAL A 151 -0.52 14.71 -2.95
N TYR A 152 0.29 15.77 -2.97
CA TYR A 152 1.15 16.09 -4.10
C TYR A 152 2.13 14.96 -4.41
N ALA A 153 2.82 14.42 -3.40
CA ALA A 153 3.75 13.31 -3.58
C ALA A 153 3.06 12.05 -4.13
N MET A 154 1.77 11.82 -3.81
CA MET A 154 1.01 10.70 -4.39
C MET A 154 0.65 10.92 -5.88
N ALA A 155 0.56 12.17 -6.32
CA ALA A 155 0.14 12.53 -7.67
C ALA A 155 1.30 12.63 -8.68
N THR A 156 2.55 12.52 -8.22
CA THR A 156 3.79 12.69 -9.00
C THR A 156 4.68 11.47 -8.94
#